data_AF-A0AAU6EFC1-F1
#
_entry.id   AF-A0AAU6EFC1-F1
#
_cell.length_a   1.000
_cell.length_b   1.000
_cell.length_c   1.000
_cell.angle_alpha   90.00
_cell.angle_beta   90.00
_cell.angle_gamma   90.00
#
_symmetry.space_group_name_H-M   'P 1'
#
loop_
_entity.id
_entity.type
_entity.pdbx_description
1 polymer ?
#
loop_
_entity_poly.entity_id
_entity_poly.type
_entity_poly.pdbx_seq_one_letter_code
_entity_poly.pdbx_strand_id
1 'polypeptide(L)'
;MIATSILAGSLLLAPGCGTEPSATIAASPSRPMSQATSIPGSPSAPAGHSVAPREEPTSGAPKPTKPEGHTDNPRKVRWLKAKPSQDGRSLRITWWSGVEPCNVLDRVTVRETSKRVTVTLWEGPSSKAQNVACIEIAIQKVTTVKLKKPLGSRKVVDGAR
;
A
#
# COMPACT_ATOMS: atom_id res chain seq x y z
N MET A 1 -18.21 -26.33 47.74
CA MET A 1 -18.66 -27.60 47.11
C MET A 1 -17.75 -27.85 45.92
N ILE A 2 -17.14 -29.03 45.90
CA ILE A 2 -16.16 -29.50 44.93
C ILE A 2 -16.90 -30.16 43.76
N ALA A 3 -16.48 -29.93 42.51
CA ALA A 3 -16.73 -30.85 41.41
C ALA A 3 -15.71 -30.62 40.27
N THR A 4 -14.59 -31.34 40.35
CA THR A 4 -13.66 -31.66 39.26
C THR A 4 -14.29 -32.64 38.27
N SER A 5 -14.07 -32.43 36.97
CA SER A 5 -14.17 -33.48 35.96
C SER A 5 -13.03 -33.35 34.95
N ILE A 6 -12.09 -34.29 35.03
CA ILE A 6 -11.01 -34.59 34.10
C ILE A 6 -11.59 -35.58 33.09
N LEU A 7 -11.40 -35.36 31.78
CA LEU A 7 -11.48 -36.44 30.80
C LEU A 7 -10.20 -36.48 29.97
N ALA A 8 -9.47 -37.56 30.18
CA ALA A 8 -8.36 -38.04 29.38
C ALA A 8 -8.88 -38.62 28.06
N GLY A 9 -8.13 -38.45 26.97
CA GLY A 9 -8.42 -39.05 25.67
C GLY A 9 -7.16 -39.18 24.82
N SER A 10 -6.81 -40.43 24.52
CA SER A 10 -5.50 -40.95 24.18
C SER A 10 -4.93 -40.65 22.78
N LEU A 11 -3.60 -40.50 22.78
CA LEU A 11 -2.58 -41.02 21.84
C LEU A 11 -3.02 -41.95 20.68
N LEU A 12 -2.59 -41.63 19.46
CA LEU A 12 -2.28 -42.60 18.40
C LEU A 12 -0.98 -42.17 17.69
N LEU A 13 0.08 -42.97 17.86
CA LEU A 13 1.33 -42.91 17.08
C LEU A 13 1.21 -43.85 15.88
N ALA A 14 1.69 -43.42 14.71
CA ALA A 14 1.93 -44.28 13.55
C ALA A 14 3.41 -44.19 13.12
N PRO A 15 4.19 -45.29 13.19
CA PRO A 15 5.51 -45.36 12.58
C PRO A 15 5.39 -45.95 11.16
N GLY A 16 5.73 -45.16 10.14
CA GLY A 16 5.83 -45.62 8.76
C GLY A 16 7.28 -45.57 8.27
N CYS A 17 7.99 -46.69 8.36
CA CYS A 17 9.24 -46.94 7.64
C CYS A 17 8.90 -47.47 6.24
N GLY A 18 9.37 -46.79 5.19
CA GLY A 18 9.36 -47.28 3.82
C GLY A 18 10.79 -47.27 3.26
N THR A 19 11.31 -48.45 2.94
CA THR A 19 12.66 -48.69 2.42
C THR A 19 12.57 -49.31 1.02
N GLU A 20 13.35 -48.73 0.09
CA GLU A 20 13.98 -49.29 -1.15
C GLU A 20 13.11 -49.67 -2.37
N PRO A 21 13.66 -49.68 -3.63
CA PRO A 21 15.06 -49.91 -4.00
C PRO A 21 15.73 -48.99 -5.04
N SER A 22 17.06 -49.12 -5.02
CA SER A 22 18.08 -48.57 -5.91
C SER A 22 17.83 -48.83 -7.39
N ALA A 23 17.91 -47.76 -8.20
CA ALA A 23 18.09 -47.86 -9.65
C ALA A 23 19.58 -47.72 -10.01
N THR A 24 20.10 -48.80 -10.57
CA THR A 24 21.43 -48.96 -11.19
C THR A 24 21.72 -47.84 -12.18
N ILE A 25 22.74 -47.01 -11.92
CA ILE A 25 23.32 -46.14 -12.94
C ILE A 25 24.57 -46.83 -13.49
N ALA A 26 24.47 -47.21 -14.77
CA ALA A 26 25.54 -47.81 -15.54
C ALA A 26 26.75 -46.87 -15.67
N ALA A 27 27.93 -47.46 -15.55
CA ALA A 27 29.21 -46.81 -15.73
C ALA A 27 29.48 -46.41 -17.19
N SER A 28 30.11 -45.26 -17.40
CA SER A 28 30.86 -44.92 -18.62
C SER A 28 31.90 -43.82 -18.33
N PRO A 29 32.98 -43.76 -19.12
CA PRO A 29 34.34 -43.70 -18.58
C PRO A 29 34.92 -42.30 -18.36
N SER A 30 35.97 -42.32 -17.56
CA SER A 30 36.83 -41.26 -17.02
C SER A 30 37.27 -40.20 -18.04
N ARG A 31 37.00 -38.94 -17.72
CA ARG A 31 37.63 -37.76 -18.35
C ARG A 31 38.71 -37.24 -17.38
N PRO A 32 39.94 -36.94 -17.83
CA PRO A 32 41.03 -36.55 -16.94
C PRO A 32 40.73 -35.22 -16.23
N MET A 33 41.05 -35.16 -14.94
CA MET A 33 41.02 -33.96 -14.11
C MET A 33 42.00 -32.92 -14.68
N SER A 34 41.47 -31.85 -15.27
CA SER A 34 42.19 -30.59 -15.38
C SER A 34 42.02 -29.82 -14.06
N GLN A 35 43.16 -29.47 -13.46
CA GLN A 35 43.29 -28.67 -12.26
C GLN A 35 42.49 -27.35 -12.36
N ALA A 36 41.77 -27.01 -11.29
CA ALA A 36 41.38 -25.64 -11.00
C ALA A 36 41.85 -25.30 -9.59
N THR A 37 42.96 -24.58 -9.52
CA THR A 37 43.44 -23.89 -8.32
C THR A 37 42.34 -22.96 -7.82
N SER A 38 41.81 -23.22 -6.63
CA SER A 38 40.81 -22.35 -5.99
C SER A 38 41.47 -21.05 -5.54
N ILE A 39 41.21 -19.96 -6.27
CA ILE A 39 41.48 -18.60 -5.82
C ILE A 39 40.39 -18.25 -4.78
N PRO A 40 40.73 -17.76 -3.58
CA PRO A 40 39.74 -17.28 -2.62
C PRO A 40 38.84 -16.22 -3.26
N GLY A 41 37.54 -16.51 -3.27
CA GLY A 41 36.52 -15.72 -3.94
C GLY A 41 36.47 -14.28 -3.45
N SER A 42 36.55 -13.35 -4.40
CA SER A 42 36.23 -11.95 -4.18
C SER A 42 34.79 -11.81 -3.66
N PRO A 43 34.50 -10.92 -2.70
CA PRO A 43 33.15 -10.72 -2.20
C PRO A 43 32.21 -10.28 -3.35
N SER A 44 31.07 -10.96 -3.49
CA SER A 44 30.02 -10.53 -4.42
C SER A 44 29.53 -9.13 -4.04
N ALA A 45 29.53 -8.21 -5.01
CA ALA A 45 28.97 -6.87 -4.84
C ALA A 45 27.46 -6.94 -4.52
N PRO A 46 26.91 -6.01 -3.74
CA PRO A 46 25.48 -5.98 -3.45
C PRO A 46 24.69 -5.73 -4.74
N ALA A 47 23.71 -6.58 -5.01
CA ALA A 47 22.78 -6.38 -6.10
C ALA A 47 21.92 -5.14 -5.81
N GLY A 48 22.09 -4.06 -6.58
CA GLY A 48 21.21 -2.90 -6.52
C GLY A 48 19.81 -3.27 -6.99
N HIS A 49 18.85 -3.38 -6.07
CA HIS A 49 17.45 -3.55 -6.43
C HIS A 49 16.85 -2.16 -6.73
N SER A 50 16.69 -1.86 -8.02
CA SER A 50 15.87 -0.73 -8.45
C SER A 50 14.40 -1.13 -8.32
N VAL A 51 13.68 -0.50 -7.40
CA VAL A 51 12.22 -0.68 -7.30
C VAL A 51 11.59 0.02 -8.51
N ALA A 52 10.81 -0.72 -9.29
CA ALA A 52 10.10 -0.15 -10.44
C ALA A 52 9.25 1.06 -10.00
N PRO A 53 9.17 2.13 -10.82
CA PRO A 53 8.25 3.21 -10.57
C PRO A 53 6.83 2.67 -10.39
N ARG A 54 6.13 3.13 -9.34
CA ARG A 54 4.75 2.74 -9.06
C ARG A 54 3.86 3.07 -10.25
N GLU A 55 3.41 2.05 -10.97
CA GLU A 55 2.41 2.21 -12.02
C GLU A 55 1.02 2.48 -11.40
N GLU A 56 0.32 3.47 -11.97
CA GLU A 56 -1.02 3.85 -11.55
C GLU A 56 -2.05 2.89 -12.17
N PRO A 57 -2.90 2.20 -11.38
CA PRO A 57 -3.96 1.38 -11.95
C PRO A 57 -4.91 2.27 -12.77
N THR A 58 -4.86 2.13 -14.10
CA THR A 58 -5.59 3.02 -15.03
C THR A 58 -6.67 2.26 -15.76
N SER A 59 -7.93 2.58 -15.45
CA SER A 59 -9.07 2.62 -16.39
C SER A 59 -10.36 2.98 -15.62
N GLY A 60 -10.53 4.27 -15.30
CA GLY A 60 -11.75 4.73 -14.65
C GLY A 60 -11.71 6.21 -14.32
N ALA A 61 -12.86 6.89 -14.41
CA ALA A 61 -12.96 8.25 -13.89
C ALA A 61 -12.73 8.24 -12.36
N PRO A 62 -12.04 9.24 -11.78
CA PRO A 62 -11.85 9.31 -10.33
C PRO A 62 -13.18 9.24 -9.58
N LYS A 63 -13.26 8.43 -8.52
CA LYS A 63 -14.44 8.33 -7.65
C LYS A 63 -14.72 9.68 -6.99
N PRO A 64 -15.91 10.29 -7.16
CA PRO A 64 -16.29 11.48 -6.40
C PRO A 64 -16.35 11.15 -4.90
N THR A 65 -15.67 11.94 -4.08
CA THR A 65 -15.58 11.75 -2.63
C THR A 65 -15.86 13.07 -1.92
N LYS A 66 -16.75 13.02 -0.93
CA LYS A 66 -17.04 14.13 -0.03
C LYS A 66 -16.36 13.86 1.32
N PRO A 67 -15.94 14.91 2.05
CA PRO A 67 -15.51 14.74 3.43
C PRO A 67 -16.65 14.20 4.29
N GLU A 68 -16.36 13.16 5.08
CA GLU A 68 -17.30 12.58 6.05
C GLU A 68 -17.04 13.07 7.48
N GLY A 69 -15.80 13.48 7.76
CA GLY A 69 -15.36 13.85 9.10
C GLY A 69 -15.23 12.66 10.05
N HIS A 70 -14.77 12.95 11.27
CA HIS A 70 -14.74 12.02 12.41
C HIS A 70 -14.04 10.69 12.11
N THR A 71 -13.00 10.70 11.28
CA THR A 71 -12.16 9.51 11.13
C THR A 71 -11.21 9.38 12.32
N ASP A 72 -10.78 8.16 12.59
CA ASP A 72 -9.82 7.89 13.65
C ASP A 72 -8.41 8.25 13.17
N ASN A 73 -7.71 9.09 13.94
CA ASN A 73 -6.33 9.54 13.69
C ASN A 73 -6.07 9.98 12.21
N PRO A 74 -6.76 11.02 11.71
CA PRO A 74 -6.62 11.45 10.32
C PRO A 74 -5.21 11.91 10.01
N ARG A 75 -4.63 11.37 8.94
CA ARG A 75 -3.31 11.72 8.42
C ARG A 75 -3.42 12.56 7.15
N LYS A 76 -2.41 13.39 6.88
CA LYS A 76 -2.32 14.13 5.62
C LYS A 76 -2.05 13.15 4.47
N VAL A 77 -2.72 13.36 3.34
CA VAL A 77 -2.44 12.63 2.09
C VAL A 77 -2.07 13.59 0.97
N ARG A 78 -1.07 13.20 0.20
CA ARG A 78 -0.61 13.96 -0.97
C ARG A 78 -1.63 13.82 -2.09
N TRP A 79 -1.86 14.91 -2.80
CA TRP A 79 -2.67 14.88 -4.01
C TRP A 79 -1.80 14.85 -5.27
N LEU A 80 -2.37 14.34 -6.34
CA LEU A 80 -1.73 14.22 -7.66
C LEU A 80 -1.94 15.49 -8.47
N LYS A 81 -3.17 16.02 -8.43
CA LYS A 81 -3.59 17.10 -9.33
C LYS A 81 -4.59 18.02 -8.64
N ALA A 82 -4.45 19.31 -8.92
CA ALA A 82 -5.45 20.32 -8.61
C ALA A 82 -5.81 21.05 -9.91
N LYS A 83 -7.07 20.93 -10.36
CA LYS A 83 -7.59 21.60 -11.55
C LYS A 83 -8.57 22.70 -11.15
N PRO A 84 -8.35 23.97 -11.50
CA PRO A 84 -9.35 25.01 -11.26
C PRO A 84 -10.59 24.84 -12.15
N SER A 85 -11.74 25.29 -11.65
CA SER A 85 -12.92 25.52 -12.49
C SER A 85 -12.70 26.72 -13.42
N GLN A 86 -13.52 26.82 -14.47
CA GLN A 86 -13.44 27.89 -15.46
C GLN A 86 -13.61 29.29 -14.85
N ASP A 87 -14.46 29.43 -13.83
CA ASP A 87 -14.65 30.68 -13.07
C ASP A 87 -13.57 30.94 -12.01
N GLY A 88 -12.63 30.00 -11.83
CA GLY A 88 -11.57 30.05 -10.84
C GLY A 88 -12.04 30.01 -9.38
N ARG A 89 -13.31 29.72 -9.08
CA ARG A 89 -13.86 29.73 -7.71
C ARG A 89 -13.81 28.38 -7.01
N SER A 90 -13.40 27.33 -7.71
CA SER A 90 -13.23 26.00 -7.12
C SER A 90 -12.02 25.26 -7.68
N LEU A 91 -11.56 24.26 -6.93
CA LEU A 91 -10.50 23.34 -7.33
C LEU A 91 -11.03 21.91 -7.29
N ARG A 92 -10.87 21.16 -8.37
CA ARG A 92 -11.00 19.69 -8.37
C ARG A 92 -9.66 19.09 -7.97
N ILE A 93 -9.62 18.47 -6.80
CA ILE A 93 -8.42 17.83 -6.25
C ILE A 93 -8.53 16.33 -6.49
N THR A 94 -7.53 15.75 -7.13
CA THR A 94 -7.46 14.31 -7.45
C THR A 94 -6.27 13.69 -6.74
N TRP A 95 -6.47 12.54 -6.09
CA TRP A 95 -5.43 11.84 -5.33
C TRP A 95 -5.64 10.32 -5.35
N TRP A 96 -4.59 9.57 -4.99
CA TRP A 96 -4.69 8.14 -4.69
C TRP A 96 -5.02 7.94 -3.21
N SER A 97 -5.96 7.04 -2.93
CA SER A 97 -6.33 6.63 -1.59
C SER A 97 -6.62 5.12 -1.58
N GLY A 98 -6.87 4.57 -0.39
CA GLY A 98 -7.37 3.20 -0.25
C GLY A 98 -8.89 3.11 -0.34
N VAL A 99 -9.38 1.89 -0.15
CA VAL A 99 -10.81 1.60 -0.05
C VAL A 99 -11.40 2.07 1.29
N GLU A 100 -12.67 2.48 1.26
CA GLU A 100 -13.47 2.70 2.46
C GLU A 100 -13.90 1.33 3.02
N PRO A 101 -14.07 1.18 4.36
CA PRO A 101 -14.03 2.23 5.38
C PRO A 101 -12.64 2.54 5.92
N CYS A 102 -11.59 1.88 5.45
CA CYS A 102 -10.23 2.02 5.99
C CYS A 102 -9.54 3.33 5.62
N ASN A 103 -9.90 3.93 4.48
CA ASN A 103 -9.40 5.22 4.04
C ASN A 103 -10.58 6.11 3.61
N VAL A 104 -11.14 6.84 4.58
CA VAL A 104 -12.23 7.81 4.38
C VAL A 104 -11.64 9.21 4.36
N LEU A 105 -12.18 10.09 3.52
CA LEU A 105 -11.82 11.50 3.52
C LEU A 105 -12.43 12.17 4.76
N ASP A 106 -11.59 12.54 5.73
CA ASP A 106 -12.00 13.22 6.96
C ASP A 106 -12.39 14.66 6.65
N ARG A 107 -11.43 15.43 6.12
CA ARG A 107 -11.60 16.85 5.84
C ARG A 107 -10.62 17.35 4.79
N VAL A 108 -10.96 18.48 4.21
CA VAL A 108 -10.07 19.26 3.36
C VAL A 108 -9.84 20.61 4.01
N THR A 109 -8.60 20.91 4.36
CA THR A 109 -8.24 22.21 4.92
C THR A 109 -7.64 23.09 3.83
N VAL A 110 -8.17 24.30 3.68
CA VAL A 110 -7.74 25.29 2.69
C VAL A 110 -7.20 26.51 3.40
N ARG A 111 -5.93 26.85 3.14
CA ARG A 111 -5.32 28.11 3.58
C ARG A 111 -5.10 29.00 2.37
N GLU A 112 -5.80 30.12 2.33
CA GLU A 112 -5.69 31.09 1.24
C GLU A 112 -4.89 32.32 1.67
N THR A 113 -3.97 32.74 0.81
CA THR A 113 -3.21 33.99 0.93
C THR A 113 -3.33 34.78 -0.38
N SER A 114 -2.71 35.95 -0.44
CA SER A 114 -2.64 36.75 -1.68
C SER A 114 -1.83 36.07 -2.80
N LYS A 115 -0.91 35.15 -2.46
CA LYS A 115 0.00 34.52 -3.43
C LYS A 115 -0.27 33.02 -3.64
N ARG A 116 -0.88 32.36 -2.65
CA ARG A 116 -0.96 30.89 -2.60
C ARG A 116 -2.30 30.41 -2.04
N VAL A 117 -2.74 29.26 -2.54
CA VAL A 117 -3.83 28.45 -2.01
C VAL A 117 -3.24 27.10 -1.62
N THR A 118 -3.14 26.82 -0.32
CA THR A 118 -2.64 25.54 0.17
C THR A 118 -3.81 24.63 0.50
N VAL A 119 -3.91 23.51 -0.20
CA VAL A 119 -4.96 22.51 0.02
C VAL A 119 -4.33 21.28 0.65
N THR A 120 -4.86 20.85 1.80
CA THR A 120 -4.43 19.63 2.49
C THR A 120 -5.61 18.69 2.64
N LEU A 121 -5.46 17.47 2.13
CA LEU A 121 -6.41 16.38 2.32
C LEU A 121 -6.03 15.60 3.58
N TRP A 122 -7.04 15.16 4.32
CA TRP A 122 -6.87 14.37 5.53
C TRP A 122 -7.72 13.11 5.43
N GLU A 123 -7.12 11.96 5.66
CA GLU A 123 -7.79 10.66 5.58
C GLU A 123 -7.49 9.81 6.80
N GLY A 124 -8.46 8.97 7.17
CA GLY A 124 -8.29 7.95 8.21
C GLY A 124 -9.39 6.89 8.11
N PRO A 125 -9.28 5.80 8.88
CA PRO A 125 -10.36 4.83 9.01
C PRO A 125 -11.58 5.48 9.67
N SER A 126 -12.79 5.12 9.20
CA SER A 126 -14.01 5.45 9.96
C SER A 126 -14.28 4.42 11.05
N SER A 127 -15.23 4.72 11.93
CA SER A 127 -15.69 3.79 12.98
C SER A 127 -16.15 2.42 12.46
N LYS A 128 -16.51 2.33 11.17
CA LYS A 128 -16.91 1.09 10.50
C LYS A 128 -15.72 0.16 10.17
N ALA A 129 -14.48 0.60 10.39
CA ALA A 129 -13.28 -0.16 10.03
C ALA A 129 -12.85 -1.21 11.08
N GLN A 130 -13.40 -1.19 12.30
CA GLN A 130 -12.89 -1.97 13.43
C GLN A 130 -12.88 -3.50 13.24
N ASN A 131 -13.74 -4.02 12.34
CA ASN A 131 -13.88 -5.46 12.10
C ASN A 131 -13.87 -5.81 10.60
N VAL A 132 -13.17 -5.03 9.78
CA VAL A 132 -13.06 -5.29 8.34
C VAL A 132 -11.60 -5.46 7.92
N ALA A 133 -11.36 -6.31 6.92
CA ALA A 133 -10.05 -6.41 6.30
C ALA A 133 -9.77 -5.15 5.47
N CYS A 134 -8.69 -4.44 5.81
CA CYS A 134 -8.21 -3.30 5.05
C CYS A 134 -7.29 -3.76 3.92
N ILE A 135 -7.85 -3.93 2.73
CA ILE A 135 -7.08 -4.29 1.53
C ILE A 135 -6.32 -3.07 0.98
N GLU A 136 -5.09 -3.30 0.53
CA GLU A 136 -4.20 -2.26 -0.02
C GLU A 136 -4.43 -2.05 -1.52
N ILE A 137 -5.65 -1.63 -1.89
CA ILE A 137 -6.01 -1.27 -3.27
C ILE A 137 -6.04 0.25 -3.40
N ALA A 138 -5.33 0.78 -4.39
CA ALA A 138 -5.34 2.19 -4.70
C ALA A 138 -6.54 2.57 -5.60
N ILE A 139 -7.35 3.51 -5.14
CA ILE A 139 -8.46 4.11 -5.89
C ILE A 139 -8.16 5.59 -6.10
N GLN A 140 -8.32 6.06 -7.34
CA GLN A 140 -8.23 7.48 -7.63
C GLN A 140 -9.54 8.15 -7.19
N LYS A 141 -9.43 9.10 -6.26
CA LYS A 141 -10.56 9.88 -5.74
C LYS A 141 -10.50 11.32 -6.23
N VAL A 142 -11.65 11.99 -6.24
CA VAL A 142 -11.74 13.42 -6.55
C VAL A 142 -12.72 14.13 -5.62
N THR A 143 -12.35 15.34 -5.19
CA THR A 143 -13.22 16.21 -4.40
C THR A 143 -13.16 17.63 -4.94
N THR A 144 -14.24 18.37 -4.76
CA THR A 144 -14.34 19.77 -5.19
C THR A 144 -14.22 20.68 -3.98
N VAL A 145 -13.23 21.55 -4.01
CA VAL A 145 -12.92 22.51 -2.96
C VAL A 145 -13.35 23.90 -3.43
N LYS A 146 -14.23 24.56 -2.66
CA LYS A 146 -14.62 25.95 -2.93
C LYS A 146 -13.57 26.91 -2.37
N LEU A 147 -13.25 27.95 -3.13
CA LEU A 147 -12.36 29.02 -2.71
C LEU A 147 -13.16 30.24 -2.24
N LYS A 148 -12.64 30.96 -1.25
CA LYS A 148 -13.21 32.21 -0.74
C LYS A 148 -13.06 33.35 -1.74
N LYS A 149 -11.99 33.35 -2.53
CA LYS A 149 -11.72 34.30 -3.62
C LYS A 149 -11.39 33.54 -4.90
N PRO A 150 -11.61 34.12 -6.10
CA PRO A 150 -11.17 33.51 -7.36
C PRO A 150 -9.66 33.22 -7.36
N LEU A 151 -9.22 32.11 -7.98
CA LEU A 151 -7.83 31.66 -7.96
C LEU A 151 -6.86 32.71 -8.51
N GLY A 152 -7.17 33.31 -9.66
CA GLY A 152 -6.31 34.29 -10.33
C GLY A 152 -4.92 33.71 -10.61
N SER A 153 -3.88 34.50 -10.35
CA SER A 153 -2.47 34.08 -10.50
C SER A 153 -1.90 33.33 -9.29
N ARG A 154 -2.71 33.01 -8.28
CA ARG A 154 -2.24 32.36 -7.05
C ARG A 154 -1.79 30.93 -7.33
N LYS A 155 -0.66 30.54 -6.72
CA LYS A 155 -0.15 29.17 -6.83
C LYS A 155 -0.94 28.21 -5.93
N VAL A 156 -1.39 27.10 -6.49
CA VAL A 156 -1.95 26.00 -5.69
C VAL A 156 -0.80 25.12 -5.14
N VAL A 157 -0.83 24.83 -3.84
CA VAL A 157 0.23 24.10 -3.12
C VAL A 157 -0.38 22.94 -2.35
N ASP A 158 0.32 21.79 -2.37
CA ASP A 158 -0.05 20.62 -1.58
C ASP A 158 0.44 20.78 -0.14
N GLY A 159 -0.47 20.76 0.83
CA GLY A 159 -0.13 20.89 2.24
C GLY A 159 0.34 19.61 2.93
N ALA A 160 0.40 18.50 2.19
CA ALA A 160 1.00 17.23 2.61
C ALA A 160 2.43 17.02 2.05
N ARG A 161 2.99 18.03 1.38
CA ARG A 161 4.38 18.03 0.90
C ARG A 161 5.36 18.56 1.93
#